data_AF-A0A5N6SF48-F1
#
_entry.id   AF-A0A5N6SF48-F1
#
_cell.length_a   1.000
_cell.length_b   1.000
_cell.length_c   1.000
_cell.angle_alpha   90.00
_cell.angle_beta   90.00
_cell.angle_gamma   90.00
#
_symmetry.space_group_name_H-M   'P 1'
#
loop_
_entity.id
_entity.type
_entity.pdbx_description
1 polymer ?
#
loop_
_entity_poly.entity_id
_entity_poly.type
_entity_poly.pdbx_seq_one_letter_code
_entity_poly.pdbx_strand_id
1 'polypeptide(L)'
;MGDMKYELSDMDKIGITKTVKVLLFYELQPTIDPDRLVTSMAEGVKNATIQLPFMAGNLEFNEYGKLCIVIPPGSQVKLNIRRFEYKEQKSLSTLVQDSFSPDNMDFIEFLPEEPATPKQICALQLSLVEGGLILGLLINHAAGDWSAIDTFVSLICQSCKAHQEELKMPTYTPDLNRAPYNAPEIGSTFSRQEHLEKLPMFHVMEKSQFKLKPPPTFRSSMYRVSESSIQQLKARCTPYLTEVDYITSYDCISALAWTSITRARLNLHPEKSSLPSRFVHPIDVRTRDPEKKTSERYFGNAVIGSQAGPATAETLVSDGDRGLAAAATLIRQSINSTNLYTISHMTSLIKSLTPMETLGSQADFSDMDVFMNTWYSGNAQKYDIGGDLRPVAFRVPLSLPGACAVILPNFSSGATRIFEVLVQVEVEEHEELRKDPEFLRYFEVVG
;
A
#
# COMPACT_ATOMS: atom_id res chain seq x y z
N MET A 1 11.35 16.54 -31.50
CA MET A 1 11.18 16.81 -30.06
C MET A 1 11.96 15.73 -29.32
N GLY A 2 12.84 16.08 -28.38
CA GLY A 2 13.64 15.09 -27.64
C GLY A 2 12.86 14.46 -26.49
N ASP A 3 13.44 13.43 -25.87
CA ASP A 3 12.87 12.77 -24.69
C ASP A 3 12.72 13.75 -23.52
N MET A 4 11.60 13.66 -22.79
CA MET A 4 11.43 14.39 -21.53
C MET A 4 12.00 13.55 -20.38
N LYS A 5 12.60 14.21 -19.40
CA LYS A 5 13.17 13.55 -18.23
C LYS A 5 12.50 14.04 -16.96
N TYR A 6 12.17 13.12 -16.09
CA TYR A 6 11.57 13.40 -14.81
C TYR A 6 12.45 12.89 -13.68
N GLU A 7 12.87 13.81 -12.81
CA GLU A 7 13.81 13.50 -11.74
C GLU A 7 13.14 12.81 -10.56
N LEU A 8 13.81 11.78 -10.05
CA LEU A 8 13.44 11.09 -8.82
C LEU A 8 14.06 11.78 -7.61
N SER A 9 13.26 11.95 -6.56
CA SER A 9 13.78 12.30 -5.24
C SER A 9 14.61 11.16 -4.66
N ASP A 10 15.38 11.42 -3.60
CA ASP A 10 16.10 10.36 -2.88
C ASP A 10 15.13 9.34 -2.28
N MET A 11 13.96 9.77 -1.83
CA MET A 11 12.90 8.87 -1.38
C MET A 11 12.32 8.01 -2.50
N ASP A 12 12.13 8.55 -3.70
CA ASP A 12 11.64 7.78 -4.85
C ASP A 12 12.60 6.63 -5.21
N LYS A 13 13.91 6.86 -5.10
CA LYS A 13 14.94 5.87 -5.42
C LYS A 13 14.88 4.62 -4.53
N ILE A 14 14.27 4.71 -3.34
CA ILE A 14 14.06 3.56 -2.44
C ILE A 14 13.00 2.60 -3.01
N GLY A 15 12.10 3.08 -3.88
CA GLY A 15 11.02 2.30 -4.48
C GLY A 15 11.38 1.53 -5.76
N ILE A 16 12.59 1.70 -6.32
CA ILE A 16 12.92 1.28 -7.70
C ILE A 16 12.88 -0.24 -7.94
N THR A 17 13.02 -1.02 -6.88
CA THR A 17 12.97 -2.49 -6.91
C THR A 17 11.58 -3.04 -6.63
N LYS A 18 10.60 -2.18 -6.33
CA LYS A 18 9.26 -2.56 -5.93
C LYS A 18 8.26 -2.22 -7.03
N THR A 19 7.35 -3.15 -7.27
CA THR A 19 6.22 -2.97 -8.18
C THR A 19 4.95 -3.16 -7.37
N VAL A 20 4.09 -2.13 -7.35
CA VAL A 20 2.76 -2.18 -6.77
C VAL A 20 1.82 -2.78 -7.80
N LYS A 21 1.08 -3.81 -7.41
CA LYS A 21 0.10 -4.52 -8.26
C LYS A 21 -1.26 -4.46 -7.57
N VAL A 22 -2.30 -4.02 -8.28
CA VAL A 22 -3.64 -3.88 -7.70
C VAL A 22 -4.71 -4.20 -8.74
N LEU A 23 -5.88 -4.64 -8.27
CA LEU A 23 -7.01 -5.05 -9.09
C LEU A 23 -8.29 -4.38 -8.59
N LEU A 24 -9.05 -3.77 -9.50
CA LEU A 24 -10.38 -3.22 -9.27
C LEU A 24 -11.41 -4.04 -10.05
N PHE A 25 -12.45 -4.51 -9.36
CA PHE A 25 -13.51 -5.33 -9.94
C PHE A 25 -14.78 -4.51 -10.08
N TYR A 26 -15.42 -4.57 -11.24
CA TYR A 26 -16.67 -3.87 -11.56
C TYR A 26 -17.70 -4.88 -12.04
N GLU A 27 -18.90 -4.82 -11.45
CA GLU A 27 -20.05 -5.60 -11.92
C GLU A 27 -20.72 -4.89 -13.09
N LEU A 28 -20.91 -5.61 -14.20
CA LEU A 28 -21.51 -5.08 -15.40
C LEU A 28 -22.96 -5.57 -15.53
N GLN A 29 -23.88 -4.61 -15.57
CA GLN A 29 -25.28 -4.90 -15.90
C GLN A 29 -25.40 -5.28 -17.39
N PRO A 30 -26.34 -6.17 -17.77
CA PRO A 30 -26.51 -6.61 -19.17
C PRO A 30 -26.80 -5.48 -20.17
N THR A 31 -27.28 -4.33 -19.69
CA THR A 31 -27.59 -3.14 -20.50
C THR A 31 -26.36 -2.31 -20.88
N ILE A 32 -25.22 -2.61 -20.28
CA ILE A 32 -23.98 -1.85 -20.47
C ILE A 32 -23.21 -2.42 -21.66
N ASP A 33 -22.86 -1.55 -22.62
CA ASP A 33 -22.03 -1.90 -23.77
C ASP A 33 -20.55 -1.97 -23.36
N PRO A 34 -19.92 -3.17 -23.36
CA PRO A 34 -18.53 -3.31 -22.95
C PRO A 34 -17.54 -2.63 -23.91
N ASP A 35 -17.88 -2.50 -25.19
CA ASP A 35 -16.99 -1.86 -26.18
C ASP A 35 -16.93 -0.35 -25.94
N ARG A 36 -18.08 0.27 -25.66
CA ARG A 36 -18.13 1.68 -25.25
C ARG A 36 -17.35 1.94 -23.96
N LEU A 37 -17.41 1.02 -23.00
CA LEU A 37 -16.61 1.07 -21.77
C LEU A 37 -15.11 0.99 -22.04
N VAL A 38 -14.69 0.06 -22.90
CA VAL A 38 -13.29 -0.08 -23.32
C VAL A 38 -12.78 1.22 -23.94
N THR A 39 -13.54 1.81 -24.86
CA THR A 39 -13.20 3.11 -25.47
C THR A 39 -13.11 4.22 -24.42
N SER A 40 -14.06 4.28 -23.49
CA SER A 40 -14.08 5.31 -22.44
C SER A 40 -12.92 5.16 -21.46
N MET A 41 -12.56 3.92 -21.11
CA MET A 41 -11.39 3.64 -20.28
C MET A 41 -10.10 4.03 -20.99
N ALA A 42 -9.98 3.76 -22.29
CA ALA A 42 -8.82 4.19 -23.09
C ALA A 42 -8.68 5.72 -23.12
N GLU A 43 -9.77 6.46 -23.32
CA GLU A 43 -9.75 7.93 -23.23
C GLU A 43 -9.44 8.41 -21.80
N GLY A 44 -9.89 7.68 -20.78
CA GLY A 44 -9.55 7.96 -19.39
C GLY A 44 -8.05 7.84 -19.11
N VAL A 45 -7.42 6.75 -19.55
CA VAL A 45 -5.97 6.52 -19.46
C VAL A 45 -5.18 7.57 -20.23
N LYS A 46 -5.63 7.93 -21.44
CA LYS A 46 -5.03 8.98 -22.26
C LYS A 46 -5.08 10.35 -21.59
N ASN A 47 -6.23 10.76 -21.05
CA ASN A 47 -6.33 12.03 -20.31
C ASN A 47 -5.42 12.02 -19.07
N ALA A 48 -5.43 10.94 -18.29
CA ALA A 48 -4.55 10.82 -17.12
C ALA A 48 -3.07 10.90 -17.50
N THR A 49 -2.68 10.30 -18.62
CA THR A 49 -1.32 10.36 -19.16
C THR A 49 -0.93 11.78 -19.59
N ILE A 50 -1.84 12.55 -20.18
CA ILE A 50 -1.58 13.95 -20.53
C ILE A 50 -1.27 14.79 -19.30
N GLN A 51 -1.99 14.58 -18.20
CA GLN A 51 -1.79 15.32 -16.95
C GLN A 51 -0.56 14.82 -16.16
N LEU A 52 -0.21 13.53 -16.32
CA LEU A 52 0.86 12.85 -15.59
C LEU A 52 1.77 12.06 -16.56
N PRO A 53 2.51 12.76 -17.46
CA PRO A 53 3.21 12.12 -18.57
C PRO A 53 4.31 11.15 -18.16
N PHE A 54 4.91 11.33 -16.98
CA PHE A 54 5.93 10.42 -16.45
C PHE A 54 5.39 9.02 -16.15
N MET A 55 4.07 8.83 -16.01
CA MET A 55 3.49 7.49 -15.87
C MET A 55 3.69 6.63 -17.12
N ALA A 56 3.87 7.24 -18.29
CA ALA A 56 4.15 6.56 -19.55
C ALA A 56 5.65 6.35 -19.83
N GLY A 57 6.52 6.70 -18.88
CA GLY A 57 7.97 6.62 -19.05
C GLY A 57 8.58 5.28 -18.61
N ASN A 58 9.90 5.22 -18.73
CA ASN A 58 10.73 4.11 -18.29
C ASN A 58 11.76 4.58 -17.25
N LEU A 59 12.09 3.72 -16.29
CA LEU A 59 13.23 3.94 -15.39
C LEU A 59 14.54 3.71 -16.14
N GLU A 60 15.33 4.77 -16.28
CA GLU A 60 16.61 4.75 -16.99
C GLU A 60 17.61 5.68 -16.30
N PHE A 61 18.90 5.40 -16.50
CA PHE A 61 19.97 6.32 -16.12
C PHE A 61 20.14 7.35 -17.24
N ASN A 62 20.12 8.63 -16.89
CA ASN A 62 20.43 9.68 -17.86
C ASN A 62 21.93 9.69 -18.23
N GLU A 63 22.31 10.57 -19.15
CA GLU A 63 23.67 10.81 -19.64
C GLU A 63 24.68 11.19 -18.53
N TYR A 64 24.20 11.60 -17.36
CA TYR A 64 25.00 11.91 -16.18
C TYR A 64 25.03 10.77 -15.15
N GLY A 65 24.48 9.60 -15.47
CA GLY A 65 24.40 8.45 -14.57
C GLY A 65 23.39 8.62 -13.42
N LYS A 66 22.47 9.59 -13.50
CA LYS A 66 21.40 9.78 -12.52
C LYS A 66 20.15 9.02 -12.96
N LEU A 67 19.61 8.21 -12.06
CA LEU A 67 18.35 7.49 -12.30
C LEU A 67 17.19 8.49 -12.39
N CYS A 68 16.42 8.40 -13.47
CA CYS A 68 15.25 9.23 -13.75
C CYS A 68 14.18 8.43 -14.49
N ILE A 69 13.02 9.04 -14.69
CA ILE A 69 12.02 8.53 -15.62
C ILE A 69 12.23 9.23 -16.97
N VAL A 70 12.49 8.46 -18.02
CA VAL A 70 12.63 8.95 -19.39
C VAL A 70 11.32 8.73 -20.13
N ILE A 71 10.83 9.76 -20.81
CA ILE A 71 9.55 9.78 -21.50
C ILE A 71 9.82 10.07 -22.98
N PRO A 72 9.84 9.03 -23.84
CA PRO A 72 9.95 9.21 -25.28
C PRO A 72 8.79 10.07 -25.85
N PRO A 73 9.00 10.81 -26.96
CA PRO A 73 7.95 11.56 -27.62
C PRO A 73 6.75 10.68 -27.99
N GLY A 74 5.54 11.14 -27.66
CA GLY A 74 4.30 10.43 -27.97
C GLY A 74 4.01 9.21 -27.08
N SER A 75 4.80 9.01 -26.01
CA SER A 75 4.55 7.93 -25.05
C SER A 75 3.14 8.03 -24.45
N GLN A 76 2.51 6.86 -24.30
CA GLN A 76 1.21 6.70 -23.64
C GLN A 76 1.30 5.53 -22.68
N VAL A 77 0.55 5.60 -21.58
CA VAL A 77 0.43 4.45 -20.68
C VAL A 77 -0.29 3.33 -21.43
N LYS A 78 0.30 2.14 -21.45
CA LYS A 78 -0.24 0.98 -22.16
C LYS A 78 -1.49 0.46 -21.43
N LEU A 79 -2.61 0.39 -22.13
CA LEU A 79 -3.81 -0.32 -21.71
C LEU A 79 -3.98 -1.58 -22.56
N ASN A 80 -3.68 -2.75 -21.99
CA ASN A 80 -3.96 -4.03 -22.62
C ASN A 80 -5.44 -4.38 -22.48
N ILE A 81 -6.07 -4.92 -23.52
CA ILE A 81 -7.46 -5.39 -23.46
C ILE A 81 -7.45 -6.90 -23.58
N ARG A 82 -7.91 -7.60 -22.54
CA ARG A 82 -8.09 -9.05 -22.54
C ARG A 82 -9.58 -9.35 -22.48
N ARG A 83 -10.09 -10.11 -23.45
CA ARG A 83 -11.46 -10.62 -23.46
C ARG A 83 -11.38 -12.12 -23.23
N PHE A 84 -11.87 -12.56 -22.07
CA PHE A 84 -11.92 -13.98 -21.76
C PHE A 84 -13.10 -14.61 -22.51
N GLU A 85 -12.88 -15.77 -23.12
CA GLU A 85 -13.94 -16.54 -23.74
C GLU A 85 -14.86 -17.17 -22.68
N TYR A 86 -16.06 -17.57 -23.09
CA TYR A 86 -17.02 -18.22 -22.20
C TYR A 86 -16.40 -19.47 -21.56
N LYS A 87 -16.41 -19.54 -20.22
CA LYS A 87 -15.77 -20.58 -19.38
C LYS A 87 -14.24 -20.61 -19.38
N GLU A 88 -13.54 -19.71 -20.08
CA GLU A 88 -12.09 -19.55 -19.92
C GLU A 88 -11.76 -19.10 -18.48
N GLN A 89 -12.65 -18.29 -17.90
CA GLN A 89 -12.52 -17.78 -16.54
C GLN A 89 -13.87 -17.78 -15.80
N LYS A 90 -13.82 -17.82 -14.47
CA LYS A 90 -15.00 -17.68 -13.61
C LYS A 90 -15.76 -16.38 -13.91
N SER A 91 -17.09 -16.45 -13.97
CA SER A 91 -17.94 -15.26 -14.06
C SER A 91 -17.74 -14.37 -12.84
N LEU A 92 -17.94 -13.06 -12.98
CA LEU A 92 -17.83 -12.15 -11.84
C LEU A 92 -18.79 -12.53 -10.70
N SER A 93 -19.99 -13.01 -11.02
CA SER A 93 -20.95 -13.48 -10.01
C SER A 93 -20.41 -14.65 -9.17
N THR A 94 -19.65 -15.56 -9.79
CA THR A 94 -18.95 -16.65 -9.08
C THR A 94 -17.80 -16.08 -8.24
N LEU A 95 -17.09 -15.08 -8.74
CA LEU A 95 -16.00 -14.42 -8.00
C LEU A 95 -16.52 -13.67 -6.78
N VAL A 96 -17.71 -13.07 -6.86
CA VAL A 96 -18.41 -12.43 -5.74
C VAL A 96 -18.78 -13.45 -4.67
N GLN A 97 -19.21 -14.67 -5.05
CA GLN A 97 -19.57 -15.73 -4.11
C GLN A 97 -18.39 -16.19 -3.26
N ASP A 98 -17.20 -16.27 -3.85
CA ASP A 98 -15.92 -16.55 -3.16
C ASP A 98 -15.31 -15.28 -2.55
N SER A 99 -16.08 -14.18 -2.49
CA SER A 99 -15.69 -12.84 -2.07
C SER A 99 -14.34 -12.36 -2.61
N PHE A 100 -14.02 -12.74 -3.85
CA PHE A 100 -12.75 -12.45 -4.52
C PHE A 100 -11.54 -12.88 -3.67
N SER A 101 -11.63 -14.04 -3.02
CA SER A 101 -10.58 -14.58 -2.16
C SER A 101 -9.29 -14.85 -2.97
N PRO A 102 -8.12 -14.44 -2.47
CA PRO A 102 -6.82 -14.74 -3.10
C PRO A 102 -6.56 -16.24 -3.25
N ASP A 103 -7.22 -17.09 -2.45
CA ASP A 103 -7.05 -18.55 -2.51
C ASP A 103 -7.77 -19.18 -3.72
N ASN A 104 -8.75 -18.49 -4.31
CA ASN A 104 -9.69 -19.05 -5.29
C ASN A 104 -9.51 -18.47 -6.71
N MET A 105 -8.47 -17.64 -6.92
CA MET A 105 -8.20 -16.93 -8.17
C MET A 105 -6.70 -16.66 -8.36
N ASP A 106 -6.19 -16.92 -9.57
CA ASP A 106 -4.88 -16.41 -9.97
C ASP A 106 -5.01 -14.96 -10.45
N PHE A 107 -4.68 -14.01 -9.56
CA PHE A 107 -4.69 -12.59 -9.86
C PHE A 107 -3.71 -12.17 -10.97
N ILE A 108 -2.70 -12.99 -11.29
CA ILE A 108 -1.70 -12.68 -12.30
C ILE A 108 -2.33 -12.58 -13.70
N GLU A 109 -3.36 -13.37 -13.99
CA GLU A 109 -4.03 -13.37 -15.29
C GLU A 109 -4.71 -12.04 -15.65
N PHE A 110 -5.05 -11.25 -14.63
CA PHE A 110 -5.72 -9.95 -14.76
C PHE A 110 -4.76 -8.77 -14.73
N LEU A 111 -3.46 -9.02 -14.59
CA LEU A 111 -2.43 -7.99 -14.56
C LEU A 111 -1.72 -7.88 -15.90
N PRO A 112 -1.17 -6.70 -16.23
CA PRO A 112 -0.30 -6.56 -17.39
C PRO A 112 0.96 -7.41 -17.23
N GLU A 113 1.49 -7.90 -18.36
CA GLU A 113 2.83 -8.49 -18.40
C GLU A 113 3.88 -7.45 -17.99
N GLU A 114 4.80 -7.85 -17.11
CA GLU A 114 5.91 -7.03 -16.65
C GLU A 114 7.11 -7.23 -17.59
N PRO A 115 7.44 -6.26 -18.47
CA PRO A 115 8.57 -6.42 -19.38
C PRO A 115 9.88 -6.48 -18.58
N ALA A 116 10.79 -7.37 -18.98
CA ALA A 116 12.10 -7.49 -18.33
C ALA A 116 12.93 -6.19 -18.46
N THR A 117 12.88 -5.54 -19.63
CA THR A 117 13.52 -4.25 -19.95
C THR A 117 12.86 -3.58 -21.16
N PRO A 118 12.75 -2.24 -21.23
CA PRO A 118 13.02 -1.29 -20.16
C PRO A 118 11.99 -1.39 -19.03
N LYS A 119 12.37 -0.96 -17.82
CA LYS A 119 11.46 -1.00 -16.65
C LYS A 119 10.40 0.10 -16.78
N GLN A 120 9.24 -0.27 -17.29
CA GLN A 120 8.10 0.63 -17.43
C GLN A 120 7.62 1.13 -16.08
N ILE A 121 7.17 2.38 -16.05
CA ILE A 121 6.59 2.98 -14.85
C ILE A 121 5.19 2.44 -14.57
N CYS A 122 4.36 2.33 -15.61
CA CYS A 122 3.00 1.89 -15.45
C CYS A 122 2.51 1.09 -16.66
N ALA A 123 1.75 0.04 -16.40
CA ALA A 123 0.95 -0.65 -17.38
C ALA A 123 -0.42 -1.00 -16.76
N LEU A 124 -1.45 -1.06 -17.61
CA LEU A 124 -2.79 -1.45 -17.22
C LEU A 124 -3.30 -2.58 -18.10
N GLN A 125 -4.17 -3.41 -17.53
CA GLN A 125 -4.94 -4.40 -18.25
C GLN A 125 -6.41 -4.27 -17.90
N LEU A 126 -7.24 -4.15 -18.92
CA LEU A 126 -8.69 -4.24 -18.80
C LEU A 126 -9.11 -5.64 -19.23
N SER A 127 -9.62 -6.40 -18.27
CA SER A 127 -10.04 -7.78 -18.47
C SER A 127 -11.56 -7.86 -18.45
N LEU A 128 -12.16 -8.33 -19.55
CA LEU A 128 -13.59 -8.56 -19.66
C LEU A 128 -13.89 -10.03 -19.36
N VAL A 129 -14.75 -10.26 -18.38
CA VAL A 129 -15.24 -11.58 -17.96
C VAL A 129 -16.77 -11.60 -18.01
N GLU A 130 -17.39 -12.77 -17.93
CA GLU A 130 -18.85 -12.87 -17.87
C GLU A 130 -19.40 -12.08 -16.68
N GLY A 131 -20.25 -11.08 -16.97
CA GLY A 131 -20.89 -10.22 -15.96
C GLY A 131 -19.99 -9.16 -15.32
N GLY A 132 -18.77 -8.95 -15.81
CA GLY A 132 -17.84 -8.05 -15.13
C GLY A 132 -16.66 -7.55 -15.94
N LEU A 133 -15.99 -6.58 -15.33
CA LEU A 133 -14.76 -5.96 -15.83
C LEU A 133 -13.76 -5.82 -14.69
N ILE A 134 -12.50 -6.13 -14.98
CA ILE A 134 -11.41 -6.09 -14.00
C ILE A 134 -10.31 -5.18 -14.54
N LEU A 135 -9.99 -4.13 -13.81
CA LEU A 135 -8.88 -3.23 -14.11
C LEU A 135 -7.68 -3.62 -13.25
N GLY A 136 -6.67 -4.23 -13.88
CA GLY A 136 -5.38 -4.53 -13.28
C GLY A 136 -4.36 -3.46 -13.56
N LEU A 137 -3.60 -3.07 -12.53
CA LEU A 137 -2.56 -2.07 -12.61
C LEU A 137 -1.24 -2.63 -12.11
N LEU A 138 -0.17 -2.30 -12.83
CA LEU A 138 1.20 -2.51 -12.44
C LEU A 138 1.89 -1.15 -12.42
N ILE A 139 2.43 -0.74 -11.27
CA ILE A 139 3.08 0.57 -11.10
C ILE A 139 4.42 0.39 -10.38
N ASN A 140 5.50 0.88 -10.97
CA ASN A 140 6.79 0.93 -10.28
C ASN A 140 6.72 1.93 -9.12
N HIS A 141 7.10 1.49 -7.92
CA HIS A 141 6.96 2.29 -6.70
C HIS A 141 7.87 3.53 -6.68
N ALA A 142 8.86 3.63 -7.57
CA ALA A 142 9.64 4.86 -7.74
C ALA A 142 8.83 6.04 -8.31
N ALA A 143 7.69 5.76 -8.98
CA ALA A 143 6.81 6.81 -9.48
C ALA A 143 6.03 7.51 -8.37
N GLY A 144 5.71 6.78 -7.29
CA GLY A 144 5.09 7.34 -6.11
C GLY A 144 4.55 6.31 -5.14
N ASP A 145 4.12 6.82 -3.99
CA ASP A 145 3.43 6.07 -2.95
C ASP A 145 1.94 5.85 -3.27
N TRP A 146 1.21 5.21 -2.35
CA TRP A 146 -0.23 4.97 -2.54
C TRP A 146 -1.03 6.25 -2.78
N SER A 147 -0.70 7.39 -2.15
CA SER A 147 -1.40 8.66 -2.39
C SER A 147 -1.27 9.11 -3.85
N ALA A 148 -0.08 8.93 -4.44
CA ALA A 148 0.16 9.20 -5.86
C ALA A 148 -0.57 8.20 -6.78
N ILE A 149 -0.54 6.90 -6.44
CA ILE A 149 -1.25 5.84 -7.18
C ILE A 149 -2.76 6.07 -7.15
N ASP A 150 -3.35 6.33 -5.97
CA ASP A 150 -4.77 6.64 -5.78
C ASP A 150 -5.18 7.85 -6.64
N THR A 151 -4.34 8.89 -6.68
CA THR A 151 -4.57 10.06 -7.54
C THR A 151 -4.61 9.70 -9.01
N PHE A 152 -3.66 8.89 -9.49
CA PHE A 152 -3.62 8.45 -10.89
C PHE A 152 -4.82 7.58 -11.26
N VAL A 153 -5.17 6.60 -10.42
CA VAL A 153 -6.33 5.72 -10.61
C VAL A 153 -7.63 6.52 -10.60
N SER A 154 -7.78 7.45 -9.65
CA SER A 154 -8.93 8.35 -9.57
C SER A 154 -9.08 9.18 -10.85
N LEU A 155 -7.97 9.72 -11.37
CA LEU A 155 -7.98 10.51 -12.59
C LEU A 155 -8.39 9.68 -13.80
N ILE A 156 -7.92 8.43 -13.92
CA ILE A 156 -8.36 7.51 -14.99
C ILE A 156 -9.86 7.27 -14.89
N CYS A 157 -10.38 6.89 -13.72
CA CYS A 157 -11.78 6.54 -13.53
C CYS A 157 -12.71 7.73 -13.79
N GLN A 158 -12.39 8.90 -13.21
CA GLN A 158 -13.16 10.13 -13.41
C GLN A 158 -13.12 10.62 -14.86
N SER A 159 -12.02 10.39 -15.57
CA SER A 159 -11.93 10.72 -17.00
C SER A 159 -12.73 9.74 -17.86
N CYS A 160 -12.72 8.45 -17.52
CA CYS A 160 -13.59 7.44 -18.14
C CYS A 160 -15.06 7.81 -17.96
N LYS A 161 -15.46 8.14 -16.73
CA LYS A 161 -16.80 8.63 -16.40
C LYS A 161 -17.16 9.87 -17.21
N ALA A 162 -16.29 10.88 -17.22
CA ALA A 162 -16.53 12.11 -17.97
C ALA A 162 -16.72 11.85 -19.46
N HIS A 163 -15.94 10.92 -20.05
CA HIS A 163 -16.14 10.51 -21.44
C HIS A 163 -17.49 9.80 -21.66
N GLN A 164 -17.86 8.86 -20.79
CA GLN A 164 -19.13 8.14 -20.90
C GLN A 164 -20.36 9.06 -20.83
N GLU A 165 -20.31 10.03 -19.93
CA GLU A 165 -21.40 10.93 -19.59
C GLU A 165 -21.32 12.27 -20.34
N GLU A 166 -20.42 12.39 -21.32
CA GLU A 166 -20.20 13.60 -22.13
C GLU A 166 -19.93 14.86 -21.29
N LEU A 167 -19.24 14.69 -20.16
CA LEU A 167 -18.85 15.75 -19.24
C LEU A 167 -17.46 16.30 -19.61
N LYS A 168 -17.13 17.45 -19.02
CA LYS A 168 -15.79 18.03 -19.13
C LYS A 168 -14.74 17.10 -18.50
N MET A 169 -13.70 16.77 -19.25
CA MET A 169 -12.55 16.00 -18.75
C MET A 169 -11.91 16.68 -17.53
N PRO A 170 -11.63 15.92 -16.45
CA PRO A 170 -10.97 16.48 -15.28
C PRO A 170 -9.51 16.83 -15.60
N THR A 171 -9.02 17.85 -14.91
CA THR A 171 -7.62 18.28 -15.01
C THR A 171 -6.91 18.13 -13.68
N TYR A 172 -5.62 17.81 -13.73
CA TYR A 172 -4.80 17.66 -12.54
C TYR A 172 -3.40 18.20 -12.82
N THR A 173 -2.89 19.04 -11.93
CA THR A 173 -1.51 19.52 -11.97
C THR A 173 -0.82 19.00 -10.72
N PRO A 174 0.17 18.11 -10.85
CA PRO A 174 0.93 17.63 -9.70
C PRO A 174 1.88 18.72 -9.19
N ASP A 175 2.17 18.69 -7.89
CA ASP A 175 3.39 19.31 -7.38
C ASP A 175 4.56 18.33 -7.55
N LEU A 176 5.60 18.78 -8.24
CA LEU A 176 6.79 17.98 -8.56
C LEU A 176 8.03 18.49 -7.81
N ASN A 177 7.86 19.37 -6.82
CA ASN A 177 8.94 19.85 -5.98
C ASN A 177 9.52 18.71 -5.12
N ARG A 178 10.65 18.15 -5.59
CA ARG A 178 11.36 17.05 -4.93
C ARG A 178 12.20 17.48 -3.73
N ALA A 179 12.48 18.78 -3.59
CA ALA A 179 13.46 19.28 -2.62
C ALA A 179 13.20 18.83 -1.17
N PRO A 180 11.95 18.80 -0.65
CA PRO A 180 11.68 18.35 0.72
C PRO A 180 12.01 16.87 0.96
N TYR A 181 12.12 16.06 -0.10
CA TYR A 181 12.27 14.61 -0.04
C TYR A 181 13.66 14.13 -0.47
N ASN A 182 14.60 15.06 -0.60
CA ASN A 182 16.02 14.81 -0.88
C ASN A 182 16.86 14.98 0.39
N ALA A 183 18.09 14.50 0.36
CA ALA A 183 19.08 14.88 1.38
C ALA A 183 19.30 16.41 1.34
N PRO A 184 19.37 17.09 2.50
CA PRO A 184 19.63 18.53 2.55
C PRO A 184 20.92 18.92 1.81
N GLU A 185 20.87 20.02 1.06
CA GLU A 185 22.01 20.49 0.24
C GLU A 185 23.23 20.88 1.08
N ILE A 186 23.01 21.58 2.20
CA ILE A 186 24.06 22.03 3.13
C ILE A 186 24.62 20.84 3.96
N GLY A 187 24.15 19.62 3.68
CA GLY A 187 24.44 18.44 4.48
C GLY A 187 23.67 18.47 5.80
N SER A 188 23.82 17.40 6.58
CA SER A 188 23.28 17.35 7.93
C SER A 188 24.36 17.73 8.94
N THR A 189 23.97 18.46 10.00
CA THR A 189 24.83 18.66 11.18
C THR A 189 24.88 17.42 12.06
N PHE A 190 23.97 16.47 11.86
CA PHE A 190 23.96 15.20 12.57
C PHE A 190 25.04 14.26 12.02
N SER A 191 25.71 13.59 12.93
CA SER A 191 26.56 12.45 12.63
C SER A 191 25.72 11.26 12.13
N ARG A 192 26.40 10.31 11.50
CA ARG A 192 25.80 9.04 11.07
C ARG A 192 25.10 8.30 12.23
N GLN A 193 25.71 8.31 13.41
CA GLN A 193 25.17 7.64 14.59
C GLN A 193 23.89 8.31 15.08
N GLU A 194 23.85 9.64 15.12
CA GLU A 194 22.65 10.38 15.49
C GLU A 194 21.50 10.15 14.49
N HIS A 195 21.82 10.03 13.18
CA HIS A 195 20.81 9.65 12.19
C HIS A 195 20.20 8.27 12.49
N LEU A 196 21.03 7.28 12.87
CA LEU A 196 20.55 5.95 13.25
C LEU A 196 19.70 5.97 14.52
N GLU A 197 20.05 6.80 15.51
CA GLU A 197 19.24 6.98 16.73
C GLU A 197 17.86 7.57 16.43
N LYS A 198 17.75 8.42 15.40
CA LYS A 198 16.47 8.94 14.90
C LYS A 198 15.71 7.96 14.01
N LEU A 199 16.34 6.85 13.62
CA LEU A 199 15.83 5.85 12.70
C LEU A 199 15.98 4.45 13.32
N PRO A 200 15.35 4.17 14.48
CA PRO A 200 15.57 2.94 15.24
C PRO A 200 15.15 1.65 14.50
N MET A 201 14.43 1.79 13.39
CA MET A 201 14.08 0.69 12.48
C MET A 201 15.26 0.19 11.66
N PHE A 202 16.31 1.00 11.46
CA PHE A 202 17.36 0.72 10.50
C PHE A 202 18.71 0.50 11.18
N HIS A 203 19.53 -0.31 10.55
CA HIS A 203 20.96 -0.41 10.84
C HIS A 203 21.75 -0.41 9.54
N VAL A 204 23.05 -0.11 9.63
CA VAL A 204 23.97 -0.22 8.51
C VAL A 204 24.53 -1.63 8.48
N MET A 205 24.57 -2.22 7.29
CA MET A 205 25.23 -3.51 7.05
C MET A 205 25.99 -3.51 5.73
N GLU A 206 26.93 -4.43 5.58
CA GLU A 206 27.60 -4.69 4.31
C GLU A 206 26.66 -5.44 3.36
N LYS A 207 26.64 -5.07 2.07
CA LYS A 207 25.83 -5.75 1.05
C LYS A 207 26.16 -7.24 0.95
N SER A 208 27.39 -7.63 1.21
CA SER A 208 27.84 -9.03 1.24
C SER A 208 27.21 -9.85 2.38
N GLN A 209 26.73 -9.20 3.44
CA GLN A 209 26.03 -9.84 4.55
C GLN A 209 24.55 -10.05 4.26
N PHE A 210 24.03 -9.46 3.18
CA PHE A 210 22.62 -9.62 2.80
C PHE A 210 22.37 -11.07 2.38
N LYS A 211 21.62 -11.79 3.20
CA LYS A 211 21.21 -13.18 2.94
C LYS A 211 19.72 -13.22 2.65
N LEU A 212 19.37 -13.54 1.41
CA LEU A 212 18.01 -13.92 1.06
C LEU A 212 17.72 -15.29 1.69
N LYS A 213 16.96 -15.29 2.79
CA LYS A 213 16.34 -16.53 3.25
C LYS A 213 15.15 -16.83 2.33
N PRO A 214 14.96 -18.09 1.90
CA PRO A 214 13.71 -18.45 1.23
C PRO A 214 12.56 -18.10 2.18
N PRO A 215 11.55 -17.33 1.71
CA PRO A 215 10.43 -16.97 2.56
C PRO A 215 9.67 -18.26 2.95
N PRO A 216 9.10 -18.33 4.18
CA PRO A 216 8.15 -19.38 4.48
C PRO A 216 6.93 -19.28 3.56
N THR A 217 6.10 -20.32 3.54
CA THR A 217 4.87 -20.27 2.75
C THR A 217 3.86 -19.39 3.47
N PHE A 218 3.48 -18.29 2.82
CA PHE A 218 2.48 -17.36 3.35
C PHE A 218 1.11 -17.65 2.76
N ARG A 219 0.07 -17.42 3.56
CA ARG A 219 -1.33 -17.43 3.12
C ARG A 219 -1.97 -16.09 3.43
N SER A 220 -2.77 -15.61 2.49
CA SER A 220 -3.54 -14.38 2.64
C SER A 220 -5.01 -14.69 2.86
N SER A 221 -5.69 -13.88 3.67
CA SER A 221 -7.14 -13.90 3.77
C SER A 221 -7.71 -12.51 3.93
N MET A 222 -8.91 -12.36 3.40
CA MET A 222 -9.68 -11.14 3.53
C MET A 222 -10.52 -11.20 4.79
N TYR A 223 -10.59 -10.07 5.49
CA TYR A 223 -11.41 -9.89 6.67
C TYR A 223 -12.21 -8.60 6.56
N ARG A 224 -13.38 -8.55 7.19
CA ARG A 224 -14.22 -7.36 7.33
C ARG A 224 -14.28 -6.94 8.78
N VAL A 225 -14.17 -5.64 9.01
CA VAL A 225 -14.37 -5.03 10.33
C VAL A 225 -15.40 -3.91 10.19
N SER A 226 -16.48 -3.99 10.96
CA SER A 226 -17.52 -2.97 10.96
C SER A 226 -17.13 -1.74 11.78
N GLU A 227 -17.69 -0.58 11.47
CA GLU A 227 -17.54 0.63 12.29
C GLU A 227 -17.98 0.39 13.75
N SER A 228 -19.07 -0.36 13.98
CA SER A 228 -19.52 -0.70 15.33
C SER A 228 -18.50 -1.54 16.10
N SER A 229 -17.85 -2.51 15.44
CA SER A 229 -16.76 -3.30 16.01
C SER A 229 -15.59 -2.42 16.43
N ILE A 230 -15.23 -1.44 15.59
CA ILE A 230 -14.16 -0.49 15.86
C ILE A 230 -14.51 0.42 17.05
N GLN A 231 -15.74 0.90 17.14
CA GLN A 231 -16.18 1.72 18.28
C GLN A 231 -16.12 0.93 19.60
N GLN A 232 -16.45 -0.37 19.57
CA GLN A 232 -16.29 -1.24 20.74
C GLN A 232 -14.82 -1.42 21.12
N LEU A 233 -13.93 -1.66 20.15
CA LEU A 233 -12.49 -1.75 20.40
C LEU A 233 -11.95 -0.44 20.99
N LYS A 234 -12.33 0.69 20.41
CA LYS A 234 -11.94 2.02 20.90
C LYS A 234 -12.40 2.25 22.34
N ALA A 235 -13.64 1.89 22.67
CA ALA A 235 -14.18 2.00 24.02
C ALA A 235 -13.43 1.12 25.02
N ARG A 236 -12.98 -0.08 24.62
CA ARG A 236 -12.18 -0.98 25.47
C ARG A 236 -10.78 -0.45 25.75
N CYS A 237 -10.13 0.15 24.75
CA CYS A 237 -8.78 0.70 24.93
C CYS A 237 -8.77 2.01 25.72
N THR A 238 -9.79 2.86 25.57
CA THR A 238 -9.82 4.24 26.08
C THR A 238 -9.46 4.36 27.58
N PRO A 239 -9.99 3.53 28.49
CA PRO A 239 -9.66 3.59 29.92
C PRO A 239 -8.20 3.29 30.27
N TYR A 240 -7.46 2.65 29.36
CA TYR A 240 -6.10 2.16 29.59
C TYR A 240 -5.05 2.86 28.72
N LEU A 241 -5.45 3.87 27.93
CA LEU A 241 -4.49 4.66 27.15
C LEU A 241 -3.53 5.38 28.08
N THR A 242 -2.25 5.27 27.77
CA THR A 242 -1.18 6.04 28.40
C THR A 242 -0.55 6.95 27.34
N GLU A 243 -0.08 8.13 27.77
CA GLU A 243 0.77 9.03 26.97
C GLU A 243 0.18 9.59 25.65
N VAL A 244 -1.05 9.21 25.29
CA VAL A 244 -1.78 9.71 24.14
C VAL A 244 -3.22 10.05 24.53
N ASP A 245 -3.75 11.14 23.99
CA ASP A 245 -5.10 11.62 24.34
C ASP A 245 -6.22 10.86 23.64
N TYR A 246 -5.92 10.22 22.51
CA TYR A 246 -6.91 9.52 21.69
C TYR A 246 -6.26 8.45 20.81
N ILE A 247 -7.10 7.52 20.37
CA ILE A 247 -6.80 6.58 19.28
C ILE A 247 -7.86 6.67 18.18
N THR A 248 -7.49 6.24 16.98
CA THR A 248 -8.32 6.24 15.77
C THR A 248 -8.75 4.83 15.39
N SER A 249 -9.65 4.72 14.40
CA SER A 249 -10.02 3.44 13.80
C SER A 249 -8.80 2.68 13.27
N TYR A 250 -7.83 3.38 12.67
CA TYR A 250 -6.59 2.77 12.19
C TYR A 250 -5.81 2.13 13.34
N ASP A 251 -5.64 2.83 14.46
CA ASP A 251 -4.90 2.31 15.62
C ASP A 251 -5.60 1.07 16.20
N CYS A 252 -6.93 1.06 16.26
CA CYS A 252 -7.71 -0.06 16.80
C CYS A 252 -7.58 -1.31 15.91
N ILE A 253 -7.77 -1.17 14.59
CA ILE A 253 -7.64 -2.28 13.63
C ILE A 253 -6.20 -2.82 13.68
N SER A 254 -5.22 -1.92 13.67
CA SER A 254 -3.79 -2.25 13.69
C SER A 254 -3.37 -2.95 14.99
N ALA A 255 -3.81 -2.45 16.14
CA ALA A 255 -3.50 -3.04 17.44
C ALA A 255 -4.12 -4.44 17.57
N LEU A 256 -5.37 -4.63 17.12
CA LEU A 256 -5.99 -5.95 17.15
C LEU A 256 -5.28 -6.93 16.21
N ALA A 257 -4.92 -6.51 15.00
CA ALA A 257 -4.15 -7.35 14.09
C ALA A 257 -2.78 -7.72 14.69
N TRP A 258 -2.04 -6.75 15.22
CA TRP A 258 -0.71 -6.98 15.80
C TRP A 258 -0.76 -7.93 17.00
N THR A 259 -1.66 -7.69 17.95
CA THR A 259 -1.81 -8.52 19.15
C THR A 259 -2.31 -9.93 18.82
N SER A 260 -3.21 -10.08 17.85
CA SER A 260 -3.73 -11.40 17.44
C SER A 260 -2.68 -12.22 16.69
N ILE A 261 -1.91 -11.61 15.78
CA ILE A 261 -0.79 -12.29 15.10
C ILE A 261 0.27 -12.71 16.14
N THR A 262 0.59 -11.83 17.10
CA THR A 262 1.50 -12.14 18.20
C THR A 262 0.98 -13.32 19.05
N ARG A 263 -0.32 -13.36 19.34
CA ARG A 263 -0.93 -14.45 20.11
C ARG A 263 -0.88 -15.77 19.36
N ALA A 264 -1.20 -15.78 18.06
CA ALA A 264 -1.09 -16.97 17.21
C ALA A 264 0.35 -17.50 17.20
N ARG A 265 1.35 -16.62 17.07
CA ARG A 265 2.77 -16.99 17.15
C ARG A 265 3.17 -17.59 18.49
N LEU A 266 2.68 -17.04 19.60
CA LEU A 266 2.98 -17.57 20.93
C LEU A 266 2.28 -18.90 21.23
N ASN A 267 1.13 -19.18 20.61
CA ASN A 267 0.52 -20.51 20.69
C ASN A 267 1.40 -21.57 20.00
N LEU A 268 2.01 -21.23 18.87
CA LEU A 268 2.92 -22.11 18.12
C LEU A 268 4.32 -22.19 18.75
N HIS A 269 4.80 -21.06 19.29
CA HIS A 269 6.15 -20.87 19.79
C HIS A 269 6.16 -20.18 21.17
N PRO A 270 5.72 -20.86 22.25
CA PRO A 270 5.66 -20.27 23.59
C PRO A 270 7.02 -19.78 24.11
N GLU A 271 8.13 -20.36 23.64
CA GLU A 271 9.50 -19.97 23.99
C GLU A 271 9.87 -18.56 23.52
N LYS A 272 9.09 -17.97 22.60
CA LYS A 272 9.30 -16.61 22.08
C LYS A 272 8.64 -15.53 22.92
N SER A 273 8.03 -15.85 24.06
CA SER A 273 7.30 -14.90 24.92
C SER A 273 8.12 -13.66 25.33
N SER A 274 9.42 -13.84 25.59
CA SER A 274 10.34 -12.77 25.96
C SER A 274 10.95 -12.01 24.77
N LEU A 275 10.72 -12.47 23.54
CA LEU A 275 11.26 -11.81 22.35
C LEU A 275 10.54 -10.47 22.09
N PRO A 276 11.27 -9.47 21.56
CA PRO A 276 10.64 -8.22 21.15
C PRO A 276 9.78 -8.43 19.90
N SER A 277 8.63 -7.77 19.87
CA SER A 277 7.79 -7.58 18.70
C SER A 277 7.69 -6.09 18.39
N ARG A 278 7.78 -5.75 17.11
CA ARG A 278 7.70 -4.41 16.54
C ARG A 278 6.60 -4.38 15.50
N PHE A 279 5.98 -3.22 15.40
CA PHE A 279 4.98 -2.95 14.39
C PHE A 279 5.49 -1.86 13.46
N VAL A 280 5.58 -2.17 12.18
CA VAL A 280 6.12 -1.27 11.16
C VAL A 280 5.03 -0.83 10.21
N HIS A 281 4.90 0.48 9.99
CA HIS A 281 3.93 1.03 9.06
C HIS A 281 4.44 2.28 8.34
N PRO A 282 4.05 2.52 7.07
CA PRO A 282 4.41 3.75 6.38
C PRO A 282 3.51 4.91 6.80
N ILE A 283 4.12 6.08 7.01
CA ILE A 283 3.42 7.33 7.34
C ILE A 283 3.63 8.34 6.22
N ASP A 284 2.53 8.85 5.65
CA ASP A 284 2.54 9.98 4.72
C ASP A 284 2.91 11.27 5.46
N VAL A 285 4.00 11.92 5.05
CA VAL A 285 4.50 13.14 5.70
C VAL A 285 4.06 14.43 5.01
N ARG A 286 3.28 14.37 3.91
CA ARG A 286 2.83 15.57 3.18
C ARG A 286 2.14 16.60 4.08
N THR A 287 1.37 16.13 5.08
CA THR A 287 0.68 16.97 6.06
C THR A 287 1.40 17.06 7.41
N ARG A 288 2.58 16.44 7.53
CA ARG A 288 3.40 16.37 8.75
C ARG A 288 4.70 17.12 8.53
N ASP A 289 4.56 18.36 8.07
CA ASP A 289 5.68 19.25 7.79
C ASP A 289 5.54 20.53 8.62
N PRO A 290 6.34 20.66 9.70
CA PRO A 290 6.36 21.85 10.54
C PRO A 290 6.72 23.14 9.80
N GLU A 291 7.46 23.04 8.68
CA GLU A 291 7.98 24.18 7.93
C GLU A 291 7.16 24.51 6.68
N LYS A 292 6.11 23.72 6.37
CA LYS A 292 5.18 23.94 5.24
C LYS A 292 5.88 24.07 3.87
N LYS A 293 6.93 23.28 3.67
CA LYS A 293 7.65 23.07 2.40
C LYS A 293 6.98 22.02 1.50
N THR A 294 6.15 21.15 2.05
CA THR A 294 5.43 20.10 1.33
C THR A 294 4.09 20.58 0.77
N SER A 295 3.52 19.75 -0.10
CA SER A 295 2.21 19.95 -0.72
C SER A 295 1.42 18.65 -0.69
N GLU A 296 0.12 18.73 -0.42
CA GLU A 296 -0.80 17.59 -0.56
C GLU A 296 -0.89 17.08 -2.00
N ARG A 297 -0.58 17.94 -2.99
CA ARG A 297 -0.55 17.57 -4.41
C ARG A 297 0.78 17.00 -4.87
N TYR A 298 1.74 16.82 -3.96
CA TYR A 298 3.04 16.25 -4.29
C TYR A 298 2.90 14.84 -4.88
N PHE A 299 3.36 14.64 -6.11
CA PHE A 299 3.24 13.37 -6.82
C PHE A 299 4.57 12.60 -6.81
N GLY A 300 4.77 11.74 -5.82
CA GLY A 300 5.98 10.95 -5.63
C GLY A 300 5.90 10.17 -4.34
N ASN A 301 7.05 9.72 -3.81
CA ASN A 301 7.12 9.08 -2.50
C ASN A 301 7.34 10.15 -1.42
N ALA A 302 6.35 10.30 -0.55
CA ALA A 302 6.41 11.11 0.67
C ALA A 302 5.99 10.28 1.89
N VAL A 303 6.25 8.96 1.83
CA VAL A 303 6.02 8.04 2.93
C VAL A 303 7.34 7.59 3.53
N ILE A 304 7.38 7.44 4.85
CA ILE A 304 8.52 6.85 5.56
C ILE A 304 8.03 5.78 6.53
N GLY A 305 8.79 4.69 6.65
CA GLY A 305 8.50 3.65 7.63
C GLY A 305 8.68 4.19 9.04
N SER A 306 7.64 4.05 9.86
CA SER A 306 7.67 4.28 11.30
C SER A 306 7.54 2.96 12.07
N GLN A 307 8.05 2.93 13.29
CA GLN A 307 8.07 1.74 14.14
C GLN A 307 7.38 2.06 15.47
N ALA A 308 6.40 1.22 15.81
CA ALA A 308 5.85 1.11 17.16
C ALA A 308 6.53 -0.03 17.93
N GLY A 309 6.77 0.18 19.21
CA GLY A 309 7.57 -0.72 20.04
C GLY A 309 9.09 -0.51 19.86
N PRO A 310 9.93 -1.47 20.31
CA PRO A 310 9.55 -2.85 20.63
C PRO A 310 8.78 -2.98 21.94
N ALA A 311 7.87 -3.97 22.00
CA ALA A 311 7.29 -4.50 23.23
C ALA A 311 7.57 -6.01 23.29
N THR A 312 7.66 -6.61 24.48
CA THR A 312 7.77 -8.08 24.55
C THR A 312 6.48 -8.72 24.06
N ALA A 313 6.60 -9.86 23.37
CA ALA A 313 5.45 -10.60 22.86
C ALA A 313 4.42 -10.90 23.97
N GLU A 314 4.90 -11.29 25.16
CA GLU A 314 4.08 -11.51 26.34
C GLU A 314 3.29 -10.27 26.78
N THR A 315 3.93 -9.09 26.81
CA THR A 315 3.27 -7.82 27.22
C THR A 315 2.12 -7.46 26.27
N LEU A 316 2.27 -7.76 24.98
CA LEU A 316 1.22 -7.48 23.98
C LEU A 316 -0.03 -8.35 24.17
N VAL A 317 0.09 -9.57 24.70
CA VAL A 317 -1.00 -10.55 24.70
C VAL A 317 -1.61 -10.86 26.07
N SER A 318 -0.88 -10.62 27.17
CA SER A 318 -1.23 -11.18 28.49
C SER A 318 -2.31 -10.42 29.26
N ASP A 319 -2.55 -9.15 28.95
CA ASP A 319 -3.39 -8.26 29.77
C ASP A 319 -4.66 -7.78 29.04
N GLY A 320 -5.22 -8.62 28.17
CA GLY A 320 -6.50 -8.37 27.48
C GLY A 320 -6.61 -6.95 26.89
N ASP A 321 -7.55 -6.15 27.45
CA ASP A 321 -7.79 -4.76 27.05
C ASP A 321 -6.57 -3.83 27.25
N ARG A 322 -5.76 -4.07 28.28
CA ARG A 322 -4.55 -3.27 28.55
C ARG A 322 -3.44 -3.57 27.54
N GLY A 323 -3.27 -4.84 27.16
CA GLY A 323 -2.34 -5.24 26.08
C GLY A 323 -2.73 -4.61 24.74
N LEU A 324 -4.03 -4.66 24.41
CA LEU A 324 -4.57 -4.01 23.22
C LEU A 324 -4.41 -2.48 23.26
N ALA A 325 -4.69 -1.84 24.39
CA ALA A 325 -4.51 -0.41 24.59
C ALA A 325 -3.03 0.00 24.48
N ALA A 326 -2.12 -0.78 25.05
CA ALA A 326 -0.68 -0.54 24.95
C ALA A 326 -0.20 -0.60 23.49
N ALA A 327 -0.63 -1.60 22.73
CA ALA A 327 -0.35 -1.68 21.30
C ALA A 327 -0.88 -0.46 20.53
N ALA A 328 -2.13 -0.06 20.80
CA ALA A 328 -2.74 1.11 20.17
C ALA A 328 -2.03 2.43 20.54
N THR A 329 -1.61 2.58 21.81
CA THR A 329 -0.78 3.69 22.28
C THR A 329 0.54 3.75 21.53
N LEU A 330 1.28 2.64 21.44
CA LEU A 330 2.57 2.59 20.74
C LEU A 330 2.43 2.97 19.26
N ILE A 331 1.37 2.49 18.59
CA ILE A 331 1.05 2.85 17.20
C ILE A 331 0.74 4.34 17.07
N ARG A 332 -0.04 4.91 17.99
CA ARG A 332 -0.36 6.35 17.97
C ARG A 332 0.90 7.20 18.22
N GLN A 333 1.77 6.78 19.12
CA GLN A 333 3.03 7.46 19.40
C GLN A 333 3.97 7.46 18.20
N SER A 334 4.10 6.32 17.50
CA SER A 334 4.93 6.23 16.29
C SER A 334 4.41 7.14 15.17
N ILE A 335 3.08 7.29 15.02
CA ILE A 335 2.47 8.25 14.09
C ILE A 335 2.80 9.68 14.48
N ASN A 336 2.66 10.03 15.76
CA ASN A 336 2.84 11.40 16.25
C ASN A 336 4.31 11.87 16.17
N SER A 337 5.26 10.94 16.30
CA SER A 337 6.70 11.25 16.25
C SER A 337 7.26 11.34 14.82
N THR A 338 6.50 10.88 13.82
CA THR A 338 6.96 10.85 12.42
C THR A 338 6.56 12.12 11.68
N ASN A 339 7.51 12.75 11.00
CA ASN A 339 7.30 13.98 10.23
C ASN A 339 8.33 14.09 9.10
N LEU A 340 8.33 15.22 8.38
CA LEU A 340 9.26 15.46 7.27
C LEU A 340 10.75 15.34 7.68
N TYR A 341 11.12 15.67 8.92
CA TYR A 341 12.51 15.51 9.38
C TYR A 341 12.95 14.04 9.41
N THR A 342 12.04 13.10 9.62
CA THR A 342 12.35 11.66 9.52
C THR A 342 12.83 11.31 8.11
N ILE A 343 12.24 11.90 7.07
CA ILE A 343 12.74 11.76 5.68
C ILE A 343 14.13 12.38 5.55
N SER A 344 14.35 13.58 6.07
CA SER A 344 15.67 14.21 6.04
C SER A 344 16.74 13.35 6.71
N HIS A 345 16.45 12.72 7.85
CA HIS A 345 17.40 11.81 8.49
C HIS A 345 17.66 10.58 7.62
N MET A 346 16.63 10.01 7.01
CA MET A 346 16.76 8.83 6.14
C MET A 346 17.60 9.12 4.91
N THR A 347 17.31 10.21 4.19
CA THR A 347 18.04 10.57 2.96
C THR A 347 19.48 10.98 3.26
N SER A 348 19.74 11.69 4.36
CA SER A 348 21.11 11.97 4.84
C SER A 348 21.87 10.68 5.19
N LEU A 349 21.23 9.73 5.87
CA LEU A 349 21.83 8.45 6.20
C LEU A 349 22.19 7.65 4.95
N ILE A 350 21.26 7.53 3.99
CA ILE A 350 21.50 6.86 2.70
C ILE A 350 22.69 7.50 1.97
N LYS A 351 22.76 8.84 1.94
CA LYS A 351 23.86 9.57 1.28
C LYS A 351 25.21 9.35 1.97
N SER A 352 25.21 9.01 3.26
CA SER A 352 26.44 8.72 4.03
C SER A 352 26.99 7.31 3.80
N LEU A 353 26.23 6.41 3.16
CA LEU A 353 26.64 5.03 2.96
C LEU A 353 27.75 4.93 1.90
N THR A 354 28.72 4.05 2.14
CA THR A 354 29.68 3.67 1.11
C THR A 354 29.01 2.78 0.05
N PRO A 355 29.62 2.61 -1.14
CA PRO A 355 29.08 1.72 -2.17
C PRO A 355 28.90 0.26 -1.74
N MET A 356 29.61 -0.20 -0.70
CA MET A 356 29.53 -1.57 -0.18
C MET A 356 28.45 -1.72 0.89
N GLU A 357 27.99 -0.62 1.49
CA GLU A 357 27.00 -0.62 2.55
C GLU A 357 25.56 -0.52 2.03
N THR A 358 24.62 -1.01 2.84
CA THR A 358 23.19 -0.83 2.65
C THR A 358 22.51 -0.68 4.02
N LEU A 359 21.24 -0.26 4.02
CA LEU A 359 20.42 -0.31 5.23
C LEU A 359 19.79 -1.70 5.37
N GLY A 360 19.94 -2.29 6.56
CA GLY A 360 19.17 -3.43 7.03
C GLY A 360 17.99 -2.97 7.89
N SER A 361 17.00 -3.83 8.03
CA SER A 361 15.84 -3.63 8.92
C SER A 361 16.08 -4.33 10.25
N GLN A 362 15.72 -3.66 11.35
CA GLN A 362 15.63 -4.27 12.68
C GLN A 362 14.38 -5.15 12.82
N ALA A 363 13.39 -4.97 11.94
CA ALA A 363 12.18 -5.77 11.92
C ALA A 363 12.35 -7.05 11.08
N ASP A 364 11.92 -8.19 11.63
CA ASP A 364 11.80 -9.49 10.96
C ASP A 364 10.33 -9.92 10.91
N PHE A 365 9.71 -9.70 9.75
CA PHE A 365 8.31 -10.05 9.51
C PHE A 365 8.07 -11.56 9.34
N SER A 366 9.13 -12.38 9.32
CA SER A 366 9.03 -13.84 9.37
C SER A 366 9.18 -14.38 10.80
N ASP A 367 9.41 -13.50 11.78
CA ASP A 367 9.43 -13.83 13.20
C ASP A 367 8.43 -12.92 13.93
N MET A 368 8.73 -12.34 15.09
CA MET A 368 7.70 -11.68 15.92
C MET A 368 7.17 -10.33 15.41
N ASP A 369 7.77 -9.72 14.38
CA ASP A 369 7.39 -8.38 13.92
C ASP A 369 6.25 -8.42 12.88
N VAL A 370 5.50 -7.33 12.77
CA VAL A 370 4.33 -7.21 11.86
C VAL A 370 4.46 -5.96 11.01
N PHE A 371 4.23 -6.09 9.70
CA PHE A 371 4.08 -4.96 8.79
C PHE A 371 2.59 -4.60 8.64
N MET A 372 2.24 -3.31 8.69
CA MET A 372 0.89 -2.83 8.40
C MET A 372 0.95 -1.72 7.36
N ASN A 373 0.03 -1.75 6.42
CA ASN A 373 -0.20 -0.66 5.48
C ASN A 373 -1.68 -0.27 5.43
N THR A 374 -1.98 0.90 4.90
CA THR A 374 -3.35 1.34 4.67
C THR A 374 -3.47 2.08 3.34
N TRP A 375 -4.38 1.58 2.52
CA TRP A 375 -4.78 2.14 1.22
C TRP A 375 -6.20 2.67 1.26
N TYR A 376 -6.71 2.90 2.47
CA TYR A 376 -8.07 3.32 2.77
C TYR A 376 -8.51 4.63 2.08
N SER A 377 -7.58 5.46 1.60
CA SER A 377 -7.90 6.71 0.89
C SER A 377 -8.66 6.50 -0.42
N GLY A 378 -8.49 5.33 -1.06
CA GLY A 378 -9.25 4.93 -2.22
C GLY A 378 -10.71 4.65 -1.84
N ASN A 379 -11.66 5.02 -2.69
CA ASN A 379 -13.07 4.79 -2.42
C ASN A 379 -13.90 4.68 -3.71
N ALA A 380 -15.13 4.17 -3.56
CA ALA A 380 -16.03 3.88 -4.68
C ALA A 380 -16.38 5.12 -5.51
N GLN A 381 -16.47 6.31 -4.89
CA GLN A 381 -16.79 7.56 -5.59
C GLN A 381 -15.62 8.01 -6.48
N LYS A 382 -14.39 7.89 -5.98
CA LYS A 382 -13.18 8.23 -6.74
C LYS A 382 -12.98 7.34 -7.96
N TYR A 383 -13.42 6.09 -7.85
CA TYR A 383 -13.22 5.05 -8.85
C TYR A 383 -14.49 4.73 -9.66
N ASP A 384 -15.48 5.61 -9.64
CA ASP A 384 -16.67 5.51 -10.49
C ASP A 384 -16.27 5.75 -11.96
N ILE A 385 -16.59 4.79 -12.84
CA ILE A 385 -16.24 4.82 -14.27
C ILE A 385 -17.41 5.27 -15.17
N GLY A 386 -18.51 5.75 -14.57
CA GLY A 386 -19.69 6.26 -15.26
C GLY A 386 -20.81 5.23 -15.41
N GLY A 387 -22.04 5.70 -15.61
CA GLY A 387 -23.20 4.82 -15.73
C GLY A 387 -23.56 4.09 -14.42
N ASP A 388 -23.24 4.70 -13.28
CA ASP A 388 -23.34 4.14 -11.92
C ASP A 388 -22.49 2.86 -11.69
N LEU A 389 -21.43 2.69 -12.48
CA LEU A 389 -20.48 1.60 -12.33
C LEU A 389 -19.38 1.96 -11.34
N ARG A 390 -19.55 1.49 -10.11
CA ARG A 390 -18.56 1.60 -9.03
C ARG A 390 -17.87 0.27 -8.80
N PRO A 391 -16.62 0.27 -8.30
CA PRO A 391 -15.94 -0.98 -8.01
C PRO A 391 -16.62 -1.69 -6.84
N VAL A 392 -16.74 -3.02 -6.95
CA VAL A 392 -17.32 -3.90 -5.93
C VAL A 392 -16.25 -4.55 -5.05
N ALA A 393 -15.01 -4.64 -5.54
CA ALA A 393 -13.89 -5.17 -4.78
C ALA A 393 -12.55 -4.58 -5.23
N PHE A 394 -11.61 -4.54 -4.29
CA PHE A 394 -10.21 -4.20 -4.52
C PHE A 394 -9.34 -5.36 -4.05
N ARG A 395 -8.44 -5.88 -4.87
CA ARG A 395 -7.55 -6.98 -4.47
C ARG A 395 -6.10 -6.70 -4.81
N VAL A 396 -5.24 -7.36 -4.05
CA VAL A 396 -3.78 -7.25 -4.14
C VAL A 396 -3.25 -8.66 -4.34
N PRO A 397 -2.48 -8.94 -5.41
CA PRO A 397 -1.83 -10.23 -5.56
C PRO A 397 -0.78 -10.45 -4.46
N LEU A 398 -0.44 -11.72 -4.22
CA LEU A 398 0.59 -12.14 -3.26
C LEU A 398 1.94 -11.50 -3.60
N SER A 399 2.32 -10.46 -2.87
CA SER A 399 3.64 -9.81 -3.00
C SER A 399 4.07 -9.03 -1.75
N LEU A 400 3.36 -9.23 -0.63
CA LEU A 400 3.59 -8.47 0.60
C LEU A 400 4.75 -9.08 1.42
N PRO A 401 5.50 -8.26 2.16
CA PRO A 401 6.63 -8.75 2.94
C PRO A 401 6.13 -9.49 4.19
N GLY A 402 6.54 -10.75 4.34
CA GLY A 402 6.32 -11.53 5.57
C GLY A 402 4.88 -11.50 6.08
N ALA A 403 4.73 -11.46 7.41
CA ALA A 403 3.48 -11.15 8.07
C ALA A 403 3.09 -9.68 7.86
N CYS A 404 1.95 -9.49 7.21
CA CYS A 404 1.47 -8.20 6.77
C CYS A 404 -0.04 -8.08 6.94
N ALA A 405 -0.52 -6.91 7.33
CA ALA A 405 -1.92 -6.53 7.19
C ALA A 405 -2.05 -5.25 6.35
N VAL A 406 -3.08 -5.19 5.50
CA VAL A 406 -3.36 -4.02 4.66
C VAL A 406 -4.84 -3.67 4.73
N ILE A 407 -5.15 -2.48 5.22
CA ILE A 407 -6.51 -1.93 5.09
C ILE A 407 -6.70 -1.47 3.65
N LEU A 408 -7.66 -2.05 2.94
CA LEU A 408 -7.92 -1.79 1.53
C LEU A 408 -8.81 -0.54 1.33
N PRO A 409 -8.91 -0.03 0.09
CA PRO A 409 -9.89 1.00 -0.27
C PRO A 409 -11.30 0.69 0.23
N ASN A 410 -12.04 1.74 0.62
CA ASN A 410 -13.38 1.55 1.16
C ASN A 410 -14.47 1.68 0.10
N PHE A 411 -15.14 0.56 -0.20
CA PHE A 411 -16.28 0.49 -1.11
C PHE A 411 -17.62 0.25 -0.40
N SER A 412 -17.69 0.41 0.92
CA SER A 412 -18.94 0.29 1.66
C SER A 412 -19.98 1.31 1.15
N SER A 413 -21.14 0.83 0.69
CA SER A 413 -22.25 1.64 0.18
C SER A 413 -23.48 1.69 1.12
N GLY A 414 -23.47 0.90 2.19
CA GLY A 414 -24.54 0.82 3.18
C GLY A 414 -24.44 1.83 4.33
N ALA A 415 -25.45 1.83 5.22
CA ALA A 415 -25.49 2.69 6.40
C ALA A 415 -24.35 2.42 7.39
N THR A 416 -23.83 1.19 7.40
CA THR A 416 -22.69 0.79 8.23
C THR A 416 -21.44 0.78 7.36
N ARG A 417 -20.45 1.58 7.76
CA ARG A 417 -19.11 1.56 7.17
C ARG A 417 -18.40 0.25 7.53
N ILE A 418 -17.80 -0.37 6.53
CA ILE A 418 -17.07 -1.65 6.64
C ILE A 418 -15.67 -1.45 6.08
N PHE A 419 -14.67 -1.96 6.80
CA PHE A 419 -13.28 -1.94 6.38
C PHE A 419 -12.91 -3.35 5.91
N GLU A 420 -12.38 -3.47 4.70
CA GLU A 420 -11.75 -4.71 4.25
C GLU A 420 -10.26 -4.69 4.61
N VAL A 421 -9.78 -5.75 5.24
CA VAL A 421 -8.40 -5.92 5.66
C VAL A 421 -7.86 -7.22 5.08
N LEU A 422 -6.82 -7.11 4.26
CA LEU A 422 -6.03 -8.27 3.82
C LEU A 422 -5.04 -8.60 4.92
N VAL A 423 -5.03 -9.84 5.41
CA VAL A 423 -4.04 -10.33 6.37
C VAL A 423 -3.28 -11.48 5.74
N GLN A 424 -1.97 -11.34 5.65
CA GLN A 424 -1.02 -12.33 5.18
C GLN A 424 -0.12 -12.75 6.36
N VAL A 425 -0.04 -14.05 6.64
CA VAL A 425 0.80 -14.64 7.69
C VAL A 425 1.28 -16.02 7.24
N GLU A 426 2.22 -16.63 7.96
CA GLU A 426 2.62 -18.01 7.66
C GLU A 426 1.41 -18.95 7.76
N VAL A 427 1.40 -20.04 6.97
CA VAL A 427 0.26 -20.98 6.93
C VAL A 427 -0.13 -21.48 8.32
N GLU A 428 0.82 -21.82 9.20
CA GLU A 428 0.50 -22.29 10.56
C GLU A 428 -0.07 -21.18 11.44
N GLU A 429 0.48 -19.96 11.35
CA GLU A 429 -0.02 -18.76 12.03
C GLU A 429 -1.45 -18.43 11.58
N HIS A 430 -1.74 -18.64 10.30
CA HIS A 430 -3.06 -18.42 9.70
C HIS A 430 -4.13 -19.33 10.29
N GLU A 431 -3.81 -20.62 10.44
CA GLU A 431 -4.72 -21.60 11.02
C GLU A 431 -4.99 -21.34 12.52
N GLU A 432 -4.00 -20.80 13.25
CA GLU A 432 -4.19 -20.35 14.63
C GLU A 432 -5.01 -19.06 14.71
N LEU A 433 -4.75 -18.09 13.83
CA LEU A 433 -5.50 -16.83 13.79
C LEU A 433 -7.00 -17.08 13.51
N ARG A 434 -7.32 -18.09 12.70
CA ARG A 434 -8.69 -18.56 12.43
C ARG A 434 -9.37 -19.26 13.61
N LYS A 435 -8.67 -19.46 14.71
CA LYS A 435 -9.23 -19.99 15.96
C LYS A 435 -9.19 -18.96 17.09
N ASP A 436 -8.53 -17.81 16.89
CA ASP A 436 -8.42 -16.76 17.90
C ASP A 436 -9.81 -16.13 18.15
N PRO A 437 -10.42 -16.36 19.33
CA PRO A 437 -11.77 -15.87 19.61
C PRO A 437 -11.83 -14.35 19.74
N GLU A 438 -10.73 -13.72 20.15
CA GLU A 438 -10.65 -12.27 20.29
C GLU A 438 -10.54 -11.60 18.91
N PHE A 439 -9.77 -12.19 18.00
CA PHE A 439 -9.69 -11.74 16.62
C PHE A 439 -11.02 -11.90 15.89
N LEU A 440 -11.59 -13.11 15.91
CA LEU A 440 -12.83 -13.44 15.19
C LEU A 440 -14.08 -12.75 15.76
N ARG A 441 -14.00 -12.22 16.98
CA ARG A 441 -15.05 -11.36 17.54
C ARG A 441 -15.26 -10.08 16.73
N TYR A 442 -14.22 -9.59 16.05
CA TYR A 442 -14.24 -8.30 15.35
C TYR A 442 -13.90 -8.39 13.86
N PHE A 443 -13.04 -9.35 13.49
CA PHE A 443 -12.63 -9.62 12.11
C PHE A 443 -13.44 -10.78 11.55
N GLU A 444 -14.45 -10.45 10.74
CA GLU A 444 -15.26 -11.44 10.04
C GLU A 444 -14.48 -11.94 8.81
N VAL A 445 -14.28 -13.26 8.71
CA VAL A 445 -13.64 -13.86 7.52
C VAL A 445 -14.51 -13.61 6.29
N VAL A 446 -13.88 -13.10 5.25
CA VAL A 446 -14.51 -12.93 3.94
C VAL A 446 -14.33 -14.26 3.19
N GLY A 447 -15.41 -15.03 3.10
CA GLY A 447 -15.47 -16.39 2.55
C GLY A 447 -15.50 -16.45 1.03
#